data_AF-A0A832CLD3-F1
#
_entry.id   AF-A0A832CLD3-F1
#
_cell.length_a   1.000
_cell.length_b   1.000
_cell.length_c   1.000
_cell.angle_alpha   90.00
_cell.angle_beta   90.00
_cell.angle_gamma   90.00
#
_symmetry.space_group_name_H-M   'P 1'
#
loop_
_entity.id
_entity.type
_entity.pdbx_description
1 polymer ?
#
loop_
_entity_poly.entity_id
_entity_poly.type
_entity_poly.pdbx_seq_one_letter_code
_entity_poly.pdbx_strand_id
1 'polypeptide(L)'
;MKYYEPVLEAESVSELLSTLAEADPPPLIVKLGERYYPLHQLLLTLDGKSARGVRVLSSSPGLRSALKLLSQGHYLVVRSRAVTPRSVIRYLLEEEFLADEAVLERVTRYAVPCLKSNATVKTVVRFLEARGAVAAPLCWQSRIKRVVTIVDALSYAVSSGLSRRSLLLDRSSAARIGGSRPRAHSEPLQPLLNGLYAVTPTGLLLDVSSLRMMLGELNVEV
;
A
#
# COMPACT_ATOMS: atom_id res chain seq x y z
N MET A 1 -2.62 -0.15 -23.36
CA MET A 1 -3.70 -0.58 -22.43
C MET A 1 -3.90 0.52 -21.42
N LYS A 2 -5.13 0.92 -21.11
CA LYS A 2 -5.41 2.00 -20.13
C LYS A 2 -4.91 1.58 -18.74
N TYR A 3 -4.44 2.53 -17.92
CA TYR A 3 -4.00 2.51 -16.51
C TYR A 3 -4.59 1.44 -15.53
N TYR A 4 -4.46 0.15 -15.84
CA TYR A 4 -4.96 -0.97 -15.04
C TYR A 4 -3.82 -1.81 -14.47
N GLU A 5 -4.03 -2.34 -13.28
CA GLU A 5 -3.20 -3.40 -12.68
C GLU A 5 -4.07 -4.64 -12.37
N PRO A 6 -3.49 -5.85 -12.28
CA PRO A 6 -4.24 -7.05 -11.96
C PRO A 6 -4.84 -6.99 -10.55
N VAL A 7 -5.99 -7.64 -10.37
CA VAL A 7 -6.51 -8.01 -9.05
C VAL A 7 -6.07 -9.45 -8.78
N LEU A 8 -5.45 -9.70 -7.63
CA LEU A 8 -5.16 -11.07 -7.19
C LEU A 8 -6.40 -11.65 -6.53
N GLU A 9 -6.87 -12.78 -7.04
CA GLU A 9 -8.01 -13.51 -6.50
C GLU A 9 -7.48 -14.69 -5.66
N ALA A 10 -8.09 -14.92 -4.50
CA ALA A 10 -7.79 -16.02 -3.59
C ALA A 10 -9.07 -16.46 -2.86
N GLU A 11 -9.16 -17.73 -2.48
CA GLU A 11 -10.29 -18.29 -1.74
C GLU A 11 -10.07 -18.24 -0.22
N SER A 12 -8.81 -18.17 0.21
CA SER A 12 -8.45 -18.13 1.64
C SER A 12 -7.34 -17.14 1.95
N VAL A 13 -7.25 -16.73 3.22
CA VAL A 13 -6.16 -15.86 3.72
C VAL A 13 -4.80 -16.56 3.55
N SER A 14 -4.75 -17.88 3.70
CA SER A 14 -3.51 -18.64 3.53
C SER A 14 -3.03 -18.60 2.08
N GLU A 15 -3.93 -18.85 1.12
CA GLU A 15 -3.65 -18.78 -0.31
C GLU A 15 -3.21 -17.36 -0.71
N LEU A 16 -3.96 -16.35 -0.25
CA LEU A 16 -3.64 -14.95 -0.47
C LEU A 16 -2.20 -14.61 -0.04
N LEU A 17 -1.77 -15.07 1.13
CA LEU A 17 -0.41 -14.85 1.63
C LEU A 17 0.66 -15.54 0.77
N SER A 18 0.42 -16.79 0.31
CA SER A 18 1.34 -17.47 -0.60
C SER A 18 1.45 -16.74 -1.94
N THR A 19 0.32 -16.34 -2.54
CA THR A 19 0.33 -15.69 -3.85
C THR A 19 0.93 -14.28 -3.79
N LEU A 20 0.70 -13.54 -2.69
CA LEU A 20 1.32 -12.21 -2.49
C LEU A 20 2.84 -12.29 -2.33
N ALA A 21 3.37 -13.39 -1.79
CA ALA A 21 4.80 -13.57 -1.64
C ALA A 21 5.51 -13.79 -2.99
N GLU A 22 4.79 -14.31 -3.99
CA GLU A 22 5.28 -14.61 -5.34
C GLU A 22 4.97 -13.51 -6.37
N ALA A 23 4.07 -12.58 -6.04
CA ALA A 23 3.61 -11.56 -6.97
C ALA A 23 4.64 -10.44 -7.19
N ASP A 24 5.04 -10.24 -8.45
CA ASP A 24 5.93 -9.15 -8.88
C ASP A 24 5.40 -8.47 -10.17
N PRO A 25 4.88 -7.22 -10.11
CA PRO A 25 4.71 -6.40 -8.92
C PRO A 25 3.52 -6.88 -8.04
N PRO A 26 3.56 -6.71 -6.71
CA PRO A 26 2.47 -7.10 -5.83
C PRO A 26 1.23 -6.23 -6.09
N PRO A 27 0.03 -6.81 -6.31
CA PRO A 27 -1.18 -6.07 -6.66
C PRO A 27 -1.73 -5.27 -5.46
N LEU A 28 -2.23 -4.06 -5.70
CA LEU A 28 -2.72 -3.19 -4.62
C LEU A 28 -4.17 -3.45 -4.23
N ILE A 29 -4.90 -4.23 -5.03
CA ILE A 29 -6.23 -4.75 -4.71
C ILE A 29 -6.16 -6.27 -4.81
N VAL A 30 -6.72 -6.91 -3.80
CA VAL A 30 -6.94 -8.36 -3.79
C VAL A 30 -8.43 -8.65 -3.65
N LYS A 31 -8.85 -9.82 -4.09
CA LYS A 31 -10.20 -10.35 -3.95
C LYS A 31 -10.10 -11.63 -3.13
N LEU A 32 -10.81 -11.67 -2.00
CA LEU A 32 -10.90 -12.83 -1.11
C LEU A 32 -12.36 -13.29 -1.06
N GLY A 33 -12.65 -14.43 -1.70
CA GLY A 33 -14.01 -14.82 -2.05
C GLY A 33 -14.71 -13.72 -2.86
N GLU A 34 -15.91 -13.30 -2.46
CA GLU A 34 -16.67 -12.25 -3.17
C GLU A 34 -16.31 -10.80 -2.78
N ARG A 35 -15.23 -10.60 -2.02
CA ARG A 35 -14.91 -9.28 -1.44
C ARG A 35 -13.56 -8.75 -1.89
N TYR A 36 -13.54 -7.47 -2.26
CA TYR A 36 -12.32 -6.76 -2.63
C TYR A 36 -11.70 -6.04 -1.43
N TYR A 37 -10.37 -6.05 -1.35
CA TYR A 37 -9.59 -5.40 -0.31
C TYR A 37 -8.43 -4.64 -0.95
N PRO A 38 -8.33 -3.31 -0.75
CA PRO A 38 -7.07 -2.62 -0.94
C PRO A 38 -6.03 -3.18 0.04
N LEU A 39 -4.77 -3.31 -0.36
CA LEU A 39 -3.73 -3.88 0.49
C LEU A 39 -3.62 -3.20 1.85
N HIS A 40 -3.79 -1.87 1.94
CA HIS A 40 -3.72 -1.15 3.22
C HIS A 40 -4.84 -1.52 4.21
N GLN A 41 -5.87 -2.25 3.78
CA GLN A 41 -6.97 -2.75 4.62
C GLN A 41 -6.95 -4.28 4.77
N LEU A 42 -5.85 -4.96 4.41
CA LEU A 42 -5.77 -6.41 4.39
C LEU A 42 -6.08 -7.06 5.75
N LEU A 43 -5.78 -6.38 6.85
CA LEU A 43 -6.07 -6.86 8.21
C LEU A 43 -7.57 -7.00 8.51
N LEU A 44 -8.47 -6.36 7.73
CA LEU A 44 -9.92 -6.55 7.87
C LEU A 44 -10.37 -7.98 7.53
N THR A 45 -9.56 -8.72 6.75
CA THR A 45 -9.82 -10.14 6.43
C THR A 45 -9.87 -11.00 7.70
N LEU A 46 -9.09 -10.66 8.73
CA LEU A 46 -9.07 -11.37 10.02
C LEU A 46 -10.40 -11.31 10.77
N ASP A 47 -11.18 -10.24 10.56
CA ASP A 47 -12.49 -10.03 11.19
C ASP A 47 -13.64 -10.46 10.25
N GLY A 48 -13.34 -10.95 9.05
CA GLY A 48 -14.36 -11.18 8.01
C GLY A 48 -15.18 -9.93 7.71
N LYS A 49 -14.59 -8.74 7.78
CA LYS A 49 -15.26 -7.47 7.48
C LYS A 49 -14.99 -7.04 6.05
N SER A 50 -15.99 -6.46 5.38
CA SER A 50 -15.79 -5.88 4.06
C SER A 50 -14.89 -4.65 4.11
N ALA A 51 -13.95 -4.55 3.18
CA ALA A 51 -13.18 -3.33 3.00
C ALA A 51 -14.08 -2.16 2.60
N ARG A 52 -13.63 -0.95 2.90
CA ARG A 52 -14.27 0.28 2.45
C ARG A 52 -13.46 0.91 1.32
N GLY A 53 -14.15 1.62 0.45
CA GLY A 53 -13.51 2.43 -0.57
C GLY A 53 -13.08 1.65 -1.82
N VAL A 54 -13.59 0.44 -2.06
CA VAL A 54 -13.51 -0.19 -3.39
C VAL A 54 -14.84 0.01 -4.11
N ARG A 55 -14.82 0.58 -5.32
CA ARG A 55 -15.98 0.72 -6.18
C ARG A 55 -15.84 -0.22 -7.38
N VAL A 56 -16.79 -1.15 -7.51
CA VAL A 56 -16.90 -2.00 -8.69
C VAL A 56 -17.70 -1.25 -9.74
N LEU A 57 -17.14 -1.07 -10.94
CA LEU A 57 -17.74 -0.34 -12.04
C LEU A 57 -18.10 -1.30 -13.18
N SER A 58 -19.22 -1.04 -13.86
CA SER A 58 -19.69 -1.82 -15.01
C SER A 58 -18.88 -1.52 -16.28
N SER A 59 -18.26 -0.34 -16.36
CA SER A 59 -17.48 0.11 -17.50
C SER A 59 -16.18 0.79 -17.06
N SER A 60 -15.23 0.85 -17.99
CA SER A 60 -13.96 1.53 -17.81
C SER A 60 -14.18 3.04 -17.60
N PRO A 61 -13.75 3.62 -16.47
CA PRO A 61 -13.82 5.07 -16.28
C PRO A 61 -12.91 5.78 -17.28
N GLY A 62 -13.19 7.05 -17.56
CA GLY A 62 -12.22 7.96 -18.18
C GLY A 62 -11.16 8.41 -17.17
N LEU A 63 -10.01 8.90 -17.64
CA LEU A 63 -8.87 9.25 -16.76
C LEU A 63 -9.26 10.30 -15.71
N ARG A 64 -9.96 11.36 -16.11
CA ARG A 64 -10.45 12.41 -15.19
C ARG A 64 -11.37 11.84 -14.10
N SER A 65 -12.27 10.93 -14.48
CA SER A 65 -13.15 10.26 -13.52
C SER A 65 -12.38 9.33 -12.57
N ALA A 66 -11.37 8.63 -13.08
CA ALA A 66 -10.49 7.79 -12.28
C ALA A 66 -9.70 8.62 -11.26
N LEU A 67 -9.06 9.70 -11.70
CA LEU A 67 -8.33 10.65 -10.85
C LEU A 67 -9.22 11.21 -9.73
N LYS A 68 -10.41 11.69 -10.08
CA LYS A 68 -11.39 12.22 -9.12
C LYS A 68 -11.80 11.20 -8.07
N LEU A 69 -12.02 9.94 -8.46
CA LEU A 69 -12.41 8.91 -7.50
C LEU A 69 -11.24 8.46 -6.63
N LEU A 70 -10.04 8.33 -7.20
CA LEU A 70 -8.82 7.97 -6.48
C LEU A 70 -8.40 9.04 -5.47
N SER A 71 -8.53 10.33 -5.82
CA SER A 71 -8.26 11.45 -4.93
C SER A 71 -9.20 11.48 -3.72
N GLN A 72 -10.43 10.97 -3.88
CA GLN A 72 -11.40 10.76 -2.80
C GLN A 72 -11.12 9.50 -1.97
N GLY A 73 -10.05 8.77 -2.26
CA GLY A 73 -9.67 7.54 -1.57
C GLY A 73 -10.40 6.28 -2.07
N HIS A 74 -11.07 6.34 -3.22
CA HIS A 74 -11.71 5.18 -3.83
C HIS A 74 -10.75 4.44 -4.76
N TYR A 75 -10.60 3.14 -4.53
CA TYR A 75 -10.02 2.19 -5.47
C TYR A 75 -11.12 1.69 -6.40
N LEU A 76 -10.80 1.46 -7.68
CA LEU A 76 -11.81 1.05 -8.66
C LEU A 76 -11.49 -0.34 -9.19
N VAL A 77 -12.53 -1.14 -9.41
CA VAL A 77 -12.42 -2.46 -10.05
C VAL A 77 -13.35 -2.52 -11.25
N VAL A 78 -12.83 -2.97 -12.39
CA VAL A 78 -13.54 -3.18 -13.65
C VAL A 78 -13.13 -4.54 -14.21
N ARG A 79 -14.05 -5.50 -14.32
CA ARG A 79 -13.81 -6.82 -14.95
C ARG A 79 -12.50 -7.50 -14.47
N SER A 80 -12.35 -7.71 -13.15
CA SER A 80 -11.15 -8.29 -12.50
C SER A 80 -9.84 -7.50 -12.70
N ARG A 81 -9.93 -6.22 -13.04
CA ARG A 81 -8.79 -5.29 -13.08
C ARG A 81 -9.00 -4.11 -12.17
N ALA A 82 -7.91 -3.62 -11.61
CA ALA A 82 -7.91 -2.52 -10.67
C ALA A 82 -7.40 -1.22 -11.33
N VAL A 83 -8.03 -0.10 -10.98
CA VAL A 83 -7.45 1.24 -11.16
C VAL A 83 -7.03 1.72 -9.79
N THR A 84 -5.74 2.02 -9.64
CA THR A 84 -5.11 2.34 -8.36
C THR A 84 -4.26 3.61 -8.51
N PRO A 85 -3.78 4.19 -7.40
CA PRO A 85 -2.83 5.30 -7.48
C PRO A 85 -1.59 4.94 -8.31
N ARG A 86 -1.07 3.73 -8.13
CA ARG A 86 0.13 3.25 -8.84
C ARG A 86 -0.09 3.08 -10.33
N SER A 87 -1.20 2.45 -10.73
CA SER A 87 -1.49 2.20 -12.15
C SER A 87 -1.76 3.50 -12.92
N VAL A 88 -2.37 4.50 -12.26
CA VAL A 88 -2.61 5.82 -12.86
C VAL A 88 -1.33 6.65 -12.96
N ILE A 89 -0.52 6.70 -11.91
CA ILE A 89 0.76 7.45 -11.98
C ILE A 89 1.69 6.84 -13.03
N ARG A 90 1.80 5.52 -13.09
CA ARG A 90 2.59 4.85 -14.13
C ARG A 90 2.13 5.26 -15.53
N TYR A 91 0.83 5.26 -15.79
CA TYR A 91 0.28 5.68 -17.07
C TYR A 91 0.56 7.16 -17.40
N LEU A 92 0.45 8.06 -16.42
CA LEU A 92 0.75 9.48 -16.63
C LEU A 92 2.23 9.71 -17.00
N LEU A 93 3.15 8.91 -16.44
CA LEU A 93 4.57 8.94 -16.79
C LEU A 93 4.81 8.34 -18.18
N GLU A 94 4.23 7.17 -18.47
CA GLU A 94 4.35 6.47 -19.76
C GLU A 94 3.85 7.32 -20.95
N GLU A 95 2.84 8.16 -20.72
CA GLU A 95 2.26 9.05 -21.73
C GLU A 95 2.84 10.48 -21.66
N GLU A 96 3.93 10.68 -20.90
CA GLU A 96 4.65 11.96 -20.77
C GLU A 96 3.78 13.13 -20.26
N PHE A 97 2.67 12.85 -19.57
CA PHE A 97 1.86 13.88 -18.91
C PHE A 97 2.50 14.40 -17.62
N LEU A 98 3.43 13.64 -17.04
CA LEU A 98 4.20 14.00 -15.85
C LEU A 98 5.68 13.63 -16.05
N ALA A 99 6.58 14.45 -15.50
CA ALA A 99 8.00 14.12 -15.40
C ALA A 99 8.30 13.34 -14.11
N ASP A 100 9.24 12.39 -14.18
CA ASP A 100 9.66 11.55 -13.05
C ASP A 100 10.10 12.39 -11.84
N GLU A 101 10.89 13.43 -12.07
CA GLU A 101 11.40 14.32 -11.02
C GLU A 101 10.27 15.07 -10.33
N ALA A 102 9.28 15.54 -11.10
CA ALA A 102 8.13 16.26 -10.56
C ALA A 102 7.24 15.35 -9.72
N VAL A 103 7.04 14.09 -10.15
CA VAL A 103 6.33 13.08 -9.36
C VAL A 103 7.09 12.81 -8.07
N LEU A 104 8.40 12.55 -8.17
CA LEU A 104 9.23 12.21 -7.01
C LEU A 104 9.24 13.34 -5.97
N GLU A 105 9.37 14.59 -6.40
CA GLU A 105 9.34 15.76 -5.53
C GLU A 105 8.02 15.82 -4.75
N ARG A 106 6.89 15.67 -5.45
CA ARG A 106 5.55 15.74 -4.84
C ARG A 106 5.31 14.57 -3.87
N VAL A 107 5.59 13.32 -4.25
CA VAL A 107 5.37 12.17 -3.35
C VAL A 107 6.26 12.23 -2.10
N THR A 108 7.43 12.85 -2.18
CA THR A 108 8.36 12.97 -1.05
C THR A 108 7.80 13.86 0.06
N ARG A 109 6.97 14.85 -0.27
CA ARG A 109 6.22 15.67 0.70
C ARG A 109 5.28 14.83 1.57
N TYR A 110 4.88 13.67 1.06
CA TYR A 110 3.98 12.71 1.69
C TYR A 110 4.69 11.43 2.15
N ALA A 111 6.00 11.51 2.40
CA ALA A 111 6.76 10.40 2.96
C ALA A 111 6.14 9.87 4.25
N VAL A 112 6.20 8.55 4.42
CA VAL A 112 5.62 7.84 5.57
C VAL A 112 6.45 8.16 6.83
N PRO A 113 5.82 8.69 7.90
CA PRO A 113 6.54 9.04 9.13
C PRO A 113 7.17 7.83 9.81
N CYS A 114 8.31 8.04 10.46
CA CYS A 114 9.01 6.94 11.10
C CYS A 114 8.52 6.63 12.53
N LEU A 115 8.41 5.33 12.83
CA LEU A 115 8.19 4.82 14.17
C LEU A 115 9.53 4.53 14.85
N LYS A 116 9.58 4.60 16.18
CA LYS A 116 10.78 4.21 16.94
C LYS A 116 11.06 2.72 16.77
N SER A 117 12.33 2.32 16.75
CA SER A 117 12.75 0.91 16.59
C SER A 117 12.25 -0.02 17.71
N ASN A 118 11.94 0.53 18.88
CA ASN A 118 11.35 -0.20 20.01
C ASN A 118 9.80 -0.16 20.01
N ALA A 119 9.17 0.23 18.89
CA ALA A 119 7.72 0.21 18.76
C ALA A 119 7.15 -1.20 19.00
N THR A 120 5.91 -1.23 19.50
CA THR A 120 5.17 -2.48 19.72
C THR A 120 4.38 -2.89 18.49
N VAL A 121 3.94 -4.15 18.42
CA VAL A 121 3.04 -4.68 17.38
C VAL A 121 1.82 -3.78 17.23
N LYS A 122 1.12 -3.50 18.34
CA LYS A 122 -0.01 -2.58 18.39
C LYS A 122 0.30 -1.21 17.78
N THR A 123 1.49 -0.66 18.04
CA THR A 123 1.88 0.66 17.53
C THR A 123 2.01 0.64 16.02
N VAL A 124 2.66 -0.39 15.47
CA VAL A 124 2.81 -0.56 14.02
C VAL A 124 1.47 -0.79 13.33
N VAL A 125 0.64 -1.70 13.86
CA VAL A 125 -0.67 -2.01 13.27
C VAL A 125 -1.58 -0.77 13.28
N ARG A 126 -1.65 -0.05 14.40
CA ARG A 126 -2.41 1.21 14.47
C ARG A 126 -1.89 2.25 13.49
N PHE A 127 -0.58 2.34 13.31
CA PHE A 127 0.01 3.27 12.36
C PHE A 127 -0.40 2.95 10.92
N LEU A 128 -0.28 1.68 10.51
CA LEU A 128 -0.69 1.22 9.17
C LEU A 128 -2.17 1.55 8.91
N GLU A 129 -3.06 1.22 9.86
CA GLU A 129 -4.50 1.46 9.72
C GLU A 129 -4.86 2.95 9.70
N ALA A 130 -4.31 3.73 10.63
CA ALA A 130 -4.64 5.14 10.74
C ALA A 130 -4.19 5.96 9.53
N ARG A 131 -3.06 5.59 8.90
CA ARG A 131 -2.57 6.25 7.69
C ARG A 131 -3.13 5.65 6.39
N GLY A 132 -3.71 4.45 6.46
CA GLY A 132 -3.96 3.63 5.29
C GLY A 132 -2.68 3.40 4.48
N ALA A 133 -1.58 3.12 5.18
CA ALA A 133 -0.27 2.82 4.63
C ALA A 133 -0.11 1.30 4.42
N VAL A 134 0.71 0.90 3.44
CA VAL A 134 1.05 -0.50 3.20
C VAL A 134 2.38 -0.89 3.84
N ALA A 135 3.18 0.10 4.25
CA ALA A 135 4.46 -0.10 4.90
C ALA A 135 4.69 0.90 6.05
N ALA A 136 5.37 0.44 7.10
CA ALA A 136 5.72 1.21 8.28
C ALA A 136 7.24 1.15 8.53
N PRO A 137 7.95 2.28 8.53
CA PRO A 137 9.39 2.29 8.78
C PRO A 137 9.66 2.33 10.30
N LEU A 138 10.57 1.48 10.75
CA LEU A 138 11.11 1.47 12.11
C LEU A 138 12.52 2.09 12.09
N CYS A 139 12.69 3.21 12.80
CA CYS A 139 13.92 3.98 12.82
C CYS A 139 14.71 3.91 14.12
N TRP A 140 16.02 4.00 13.96
CA TRP A 140 16.97 4.28 15.04
C TRP A 140 17.88 5.42 14.59
N GLN A 141 18.02 6.46 15.41
CA GLN A 141 18.84 7.64 15.09
C GLN A 141 18.52 8.22 13.70
N SER A 142 17.23 8.44 13.43
CA SER A 142 16.71 8.98 12.16
C SER A 142 17.02 8.15 10.91
N ARG A 143 17.49 6.91 11.05
CA ARG A 143 17.71 5.98 9.93
C ARG A 143 16.72 4.84 9.98
N ILE A 144 16.10 4.52 8.85
CA ILE A 144 15.23 3.34 8.74
C ILE A 144 16.09 2.09 8.90
N LYS A 145 15.80 1.30 9.93
CA LYS A 145 16.48 0.01 10.21
C LYS A 145 15.70 -1.17 9.68
N ARG A 146 14.38 -1.04 9.61
CA ARG A 146 13.47 -2.09 9.18
C ARG A 146 12.21 -1.47 8.59
N VAL A 147 11.63 -2.12 7.60
CA VAL A 147 10.29 -1.81 7.10
C VAL A 147 9.39 -3.00 7.37
N VAL A 148 8.26 -2.75 8.02
CA VAL A 148 7.21 -3.74 8.29
C VAL A 148 6.05 -3.43 7.35
N THR A 149 5.64 -4.40 6.55
CA THR A 149 4.52 -4.26 5.62
C THR A 149 3.21 -4.74 6.24
N ILE A 150 2.09 -4.37 5.62
CA ILE A 150 0.78 -4.89 5.98
C ILE A 150 0.66 -6.41 5.77
N VAL A 151 1.42 -6.96 4.81
CA VAL A 151 1.52 -8.40 4.55
C VAL A 151 2.26 -9.09 5.69
N ASP A 152 3.39 -8.52 6.15
CA ASP A 152 4.11 -9.05 7.32
C ASP A 152 3.21 -9.09 8.56
N ALA A 153 2.43 -8.02 8.79
CA ALA A 153 1.49 -7.94 9.90
C ALA A 153 0.37 -9.00 9.82
N LEU A 154 -0.15 -9.26 8.61
CA LEU A 154 -1.15 -10.31 8.40
C LEU A 154 -0.56 -11.70 8.62
N SER A 155 0.63 -11.98 8.05
CA SER A 155 1.34 -13.25 8.23
C SER A 155 1.64 -13.52 9.71
N TYR A 156 2.06 -12.50 10.45
CA TYR A 156 2.25 -12.60 11.90
C TYR A 156 0.96 -12.95 12.64
N ALA A 157 -0.16 -12.31 12.26
CA ALA A 157 -1.47 -12.60 12.84
C ALA A 157 -1.89 -14.05 12.63
N VAL A 158 -1.81 -14.52 11.38
CA VAL A 158 -2.23 -15.87 10.98
C VAL A 158 -1.37 -16.92 11.67
N SER A 159 -0.03 -16.78 11.62
CA SER A 159 0.90 -17.72 12.27
C SER A 159 0.77 -17.76 13.80
N SER A 160 0.37 -16.64 14.41
CA SER A 160 0.19 -16.55 15.86
C SER A 160 -1.26 -16.80 16.31
N GLY A 161 -2.18 -17.12 15.41
CA GLY A 161 -3.61 -17.31 15.73
C GLY A 161 -4.29 -16.06 16.30
N LEU A 162 -3.82 -14.87 15.94
CA LEU A 162 -4.31 -13.60 16.49
C LEU A 162 -5.44 -13.02 15.64
N SER A 163 -6.55 -12.66 16.32
CA SER A 163 -7.56 -11.78 15.74
C SER A 163 -7.01 -10.37 15.53
N ARG A 164 -7.68 -9.57 14.67
CA ARG A 164 -7.33 -8.15 14.51
C ARG A 164 -7.39 -7.37 15.81
N ARG A 165 -8.38 -7.66 16.67
CA ARG A 165 -8.49 -7.04 18.00
C ARG A 165 -7.26 -7.37 18.86
N SER A 166 -6.80 -8.62 18.83
CA SER A 166 -5.61 -9.05 19.57
C SER A 166 -4.35 -8.35 19.08
N LEU A 167 -4.16 -8.22 17.76
CA LEU A 167 -3.07 -7.42 17.17
C LEU A 167 -3.07 -5.97 17.66
N LEU A 168 -4.23 -5.33 17.69
CA LEU A 168 -4.41 -3.95 18.14
C LEU A 168 -4.19 -3.75 19.65
N LEU A 169 -4.02 -4.84 20.40
CA LEU A 169 -3.73 -4.84 21.82
C LEU A 169 -2.34 -5.41 22.15
N ASP A 170 -1.66 -6.05 21.19
CA ASP A 170 -0.38 -6.71 21.39
C ASP A 170 0.75 -5.71 21.72
N ARG A 171 1.28 -5.81 22.94
CA ARG A 171 2.35 -4.95 23.45
C ARG A 171 3.74 -5.53 23.20
N SER A 172 3.85 -6.69 22.55
CA SER A 172 5.12 -7.29 22.18
C SER A 172 5.90 -6.37 21.25
N SER A 173 7.23 -6.54 21.23
CA SER A 173 8.10 -5.84 20.30
C SER A 173 7.67 -6.08 18.85
N ALA A 174 7.58 -5.01 18.05
CA ALA A 174 7.29 -5.11 16.61
C ALA A 174 8.33 -5.94 15.85
N ALA A 175 9.50 -6.19 16.45
CA ALA A 175 10.50 -7.08 15.88
C ALA A 175 9.98 -8.50 15.60
N ARG A 176 8.91 -8.93 16.30
CA ARG A 176 8.25 -10.24 16.11
C ARG A 176 7.43 -10.35 14.84
N ILE A 177 6.98 -9.23 14.26
CA ILE A 177 6.23 -9.22 12.99
C ILE A 177 7.15 -9.66 11.83
N GLY A 178 8.48 -9.51 12.01
CA GLY A 178 9.43 -9.66 10.92
C GLY A 178 9.68 -8.30 10.27
N GLY A 179 9.66 -8.28 8.93
CA GLY A 179 9.99 -7.14 8.09
C GLY A 179 11.40 -7.21 7.50
N SER A 180 11.62 -6.43 6.45
CA SER A 180 12.86 -6.45 5.67
C SER A 180 13.81 -5.33 6.08
N ARG A 181 15.11 -5.56 5.88
CA ARG A 181 16.11 -4.47 5.92
C ARG A 181 15.99 -3.71 4.60
N PRO A 182 15.57 -2.44 4.60
CA PRO A 182 15.42 -1.70 3.35
C PRO A 182 16.79 -1.38 2.75
N ARG A 183 16.81 -1.25 1.42
CA ARG A 183 17.91 -0.62 0.69
C ARG A 183 17.46 0.76 0.25
N ALA A 184 18.34 1.75 0.36
CA ALA A 184 18.10 3.04 -0.26
C ALA A 184 18.32 2.92 -1.77
N HIS A 185 17.46 3.58 -2.55
CA HIS A 185 17.52 3.56 -4.01
C HIS A 185 17.87 4.96 -4.51
N SER A 186 18.84 5.07 -5.43
CA SER A 186 19.17 6.32 -6.12
C SER A 186 17.98 6.86 -6.91
N GLU A 187 17.19 5.94 -7.50
CA GLU A 187 15.98 6.22 -8.26
C GLU A 187 14.79 5.55 -7.55
N PRO A 188 14.22 6.18 -6.49
CA PRO A 188 13.21 5.54 -5.65
C PRO A 188 11.83 5.45 -6.29
N LEU A 189 11.58 6.15 -7.41
CA LEU A 189 10.28 6.12 -8.08
C LEU A 189 10.00 4.74 -8.70
N GLN A 190 10.97 4.13 -9.38
CA GLN A 190 10.76 2.84 -10.03
C GLN A 190 10.49 1.70 -9.04
N PRO A 191 11.23 1.54 -7.93
CA PRO A 191 10.87 0.62 -6.85
C PRO A 191 9.51 0.91 -6.23
N LEU A 192 9.09 2.18 -6.14
CA LEU A 192 7.76 2.54 -5.63
C LEU A 192 6.66 2.11 -6.60
N LEU A 193 6.88 2.29 -7.90
CA LEU A 193 5.94 1.90 -8.94
C LEU A 193 5.91 0.39 -9.17
N ASN A 194 6.97 -0.35 -8.87
CA ASN A 194 7.04 -1.81 -9.07
C ASN A 194 6.92 -2.61 -7.77
N GLY A 195 6.91 -1.95 -6.62
CA GLY A 195 6.82 -2.60 -5.32
C GLY A 195 5.64 -2.11 -4.49
N LEU A 196 5.76 -2.31 -3.18
CA LEU A 196 4.86 -1.73 -2.17
C LEU A 196 5.37 -0.40 -1.64
N TYR A 197 6.69 -0.21 -1.64
CA TYR A 197 7.36 0.93 -1.06
C TYR A 197 8.74 1.15 -1.69
N ALA A 198 9.31 2.33 -1.47
CA ALA A 198 10.71 2.64 -1.77
C ALA A 198 11.34 3.44 -0.63
N VAL A 199 12.65 3.29 -0.43
CA VAL A 199 13.43 4.16 0.46
C VAL A 199 14.29 5.09 -0.36
N THR A 200 14.13 6.39 -0.14
CA THR A 200 14.90 7.44 -0.83
C THR A 200 16.35 7.50 -0.31
N PRO A 201 17.28 8.13 -1.04
CA PRO A 201 18.66 8.33 -0.57
C PRO A 201 18.76 9.09 0.76
N THR A 202 17.78 9.97 1.02
CA THR A 202 17.69 10.75 2.26
C THR A 202 17.13 9.97 3.45
N GLY A 203 16.74 8.70 3.24
CA GLY A 203 16.22 7.83 4.29
C GLY A 203 14.72 7.98 4.56
N LEU A 204 13.97 8.60 3.65
CA LEU A 204 12.50 8.66 3.69
C LEU A 204 11.89 7.41 3.08
N LEU A 205 10.78 6.92 3.66
CA LEU A 205 9.98 5.84 3.08
C LEU A 205 8.83 6.43 2.25
N LEU A 206 8.68 5.99 1.01
CA LEU A 206 7.53 6.27 0.15
C LEU A 206 6.73 4.98 -0.01
N ASP A 207 5.41 5.08 0.00
CA ASP A 207 4.53 3.95 -0.31
C ASP A 207 3.31 4.40 -1.14
N VAL A 208 2.39 3.48 -1.40
CA VAL A 208 1.16 3.75 -2.16
C VAL A 208 0.31 4.87 -1.54
N SER A 209 0.37 5.08 -0.22
CA SER A 209 -0.34 6.17 0.43
C SER A 209 0.24 7.53 0.03
N SER A 210 1.56 7.63 -0.20
CA SER A 210 2.23 8.82 -0.73
C SER A 210 1.72 9.16 -2.14
N LEU A 211 1.61 8.17 -3.03
CA LEU A 211 1.04 8.34 -4.38
C LEU A 211 -0.42 8.80 -4.32
N ARG A 212 -1.23 8.19 -3.44
CA ARG A 212 -2.63 8.57 -3.24
C ARG A 212 -2.78 10.01 -2.78
N MET A 213 -1.95 10.45 -1.84
CA MET A 213 -1.97 11.83 -1.33
C MET A 213 -1.59 12.83 -2.43
N MET A 214 -0.56 12.52 -3.23
CA MET A 214 -0.19 13.34 -4.39
C MET A 214 -1.31 13.43 -5.44
N LEU A 215 -2.02 12.34 -5.72
CA LEU A 215 -3.19 12.38 -6.62
C LEU A 215 -4.30 13.31 -6.11
N GLY A 216 -4.39 13.48 -4.79
CA GLY A 216 -5.22 14.49 -4.15
C GLY A 216 -4.91 15.91 -4.63
N GLU A 217 -3.62 16.25 -4.71
CA GLU A 217 -3.15 17.57 -5.19
C GLU A 217 -3.45 17.77 -6.68
N LEU A 218 -3.12 16.77 -7.51
CA LEU A 218 -3.30 16.85 -8.96
C LEU A 218 -4.76 17.08 -9.36
N ASN A 219 -5.71 16.56 -8.58
CA ASN A 219 -7.14 16.77 -8.85
C ASN A 219 -7.63 18.19 -8.49
N VAL A 220 -6.86 19.00 -7.75
CA VAL A 220 -7.17 20.41 -7.48
C VAL A 220 -6.64 21.31 -8.60
N GLU A 221 -5.67 20.83 -9.38
CA GLU A 221 -5.03 21.57 -10.49
C GLU A 221 -5.78 21.42 -11.84
N VAL A 222 -6.78 20.53 -11.95
CA VAL A 222 -7.52 20.14 -13.19
C VAL A 222 -9.04 20.32 -13.06
#